data_AF-A0A6C0BYC5-F1
#
_entry.id   AF-A0A6C0BYC5-F1
#
_cell.length_a   1.000
_cell.length_b   1.000
_cell.length_c   1.000
_cell.angle_alpha   90.00
_cell.angle_beta   90.00
_cell.angle_gamma   90.00
#
_symmetry.space_group_name_H-M   'P 1'
#
loop_
_entity.id
_entity.type
_entity.pdbx_description
1 polymer ?
#
loop_
_entity_poly.entity_id
_entity_poly.type
_entity_poly.pdbx_seq_one_letter_code
_entity_poly.pdbx_strand_id
1 'polypeptide(L)'
;MDSQMNDPTYPSICIPRTWKNVTWQLVKDAFEEVLGPGCVERVDVVSREAKNGESFNKIFIHFNAWPNTEEAQHIRQNIHEGKTIKMVYQFPWYWKCVKSNVPKRRWNGRRPFMEVMGEEDAQMLLEEGRGSGQ
;
A
#
# COMPACT_ATOMS: atom_id res chain seq x y z
N MET A 1 -10.78 -25.90 8.95
CA MET A 1 -10.83 -24.48 8.52
C MET A 1 -9.39 -23.99 8.42
N ASP A 2 -9.00 -23.39 7.31
CA ASP A 2 -7.64 -22.92 7.07
C ASP A 2 -7.26 -21.86 8.13
N SER A 3 -6.19 -22.10 8.88
CA SER A 3 -5.81 -21.29 10.06
C SER A 3 -5.48 -19.84 9.69
N GLN A 4 -5.16 -19.57 8.41
CA GLN A 4 -4.86 -18.23 7.91
C GLN A 4 -6.11 -17.34 7.78
N MET A 5 -7.32 -17.90 7.60
CA MET A 5 -8.55 -17.09 7.51
C MET A 5 -8.97 -16.45 8.85
N ASN A 6 -8.43 -16.94 9.96
CA ASN A 6 -8.65 -16.35 11.28
C ASN A 6 -7.84 -15.05 11.49
N ASP A 7 -6.82 -14.79 10.67
CA ASP A 7 -6.08 -13.53 10.70
C ASP A 7 -6.88 -12.44 9.96
N PRO A 8 -7.39 -11.41 10.64
CA PRO A 8 -8.21 -10.39 10.02
C PRO A 8 -7.46 -9.56 8.96
N THR A 9 -6.13 -9.54 8.97
CA THR A 9 -5.30 -8.81 7.99
C THR A 9 -5.05 -9.62 6.71
N TYR A 10 -5.35 -10.92 6.75
CA TYR A 10 -5.11 -11.84 5.65
C TYR A 10 -6.38 -12.08 4.82
N PRO A 11 -6.28 -12.22 3.48
CA PRO A 11 -5.08 -12.09 2.65
C PRO A 11 -4.79 -10.65 2.22
N SER A 12 -3.56 -10.38 1.79
CA SER A 12 -3.20 -9.17 1.05
C SER A 12 -3.53 -9.32 -0.44
N ILE A 13 -3.83 -8.21 -1.11
CA ILE A 13 -4.17 -8.18 -2.55
C ILE A 13 -2.97 -7.71 -3.37
N CYS A 14 -2.85 -8.24 -4.59
CA CYS A 14 -1.90 -7.82 -5.61
C CYS A 14 -2.65 -7.32 -6.85
N ILE A 15 -2.29 -6.15 -7.36
CA ILE A 15 -2.59 -5.68 -8.72
C ILE A 15 -1.32 -5.95 -9.54
N PRO A 16 -1.30 -6.98 -10.41
CA PRO A 16 -0.05 -7.45 -11.01
C PRO A 16 0.60 -6.44 -11.96
N ARG A 17 -0.23 -5.61 -12.61
CA ARG A 17 0.17 -4.64 -13.61
C ARG A 17 -0.84 -3.49 -13.66
N THR A 18 -0.31 -2.26 -13.62
CA THR A 18 -1.05 -1.02 -13.82
C THR A 18 -0.12 0.04 -14.41
N TRP A 19 -0.68 1.18 -14.82
CA TRP A 19 0.08 2.31 -15.34
C TRP A 19 0.98 2.95 -14.27
N LYS A 20 2.04 3.62 -14.72
CA LYS A 20 3.05 4.25 -13.84
C LYS A 20 2.51 5.40 -12.99
N ASN A 21 1.51 6.09 -13.49
CA ASN A 21 0.88 7.22 -12.81
C ASN A 21 -0.08 6.80 -11.68
N VAL A 22 -0.38 5.50 -11.52
CA VAL A 22 -1.22 5.03 -10.41
C VAL A 22 -0.44 5.13 -9.11
N THR A 23 -0.95 5.98 -8.22
CA THR A 23 -0.38 6.27 -6.90
C THR A 23 -0.95 5.35 -5.83
N TRP A 24 -0.24 5.26 -4.70
CA TRP A 24 -0.71 4.50 -3.54
C TRP A 24 -2.02 5.08 -2.99
N GLN A 25 -2.17 6.41 -3.01
CA GLN A 25 -3.35 7.12 -2.51
C GLN A 25 -4.59 6.77 -3.35
N LEU A 26 -4.48 6.83 -4.68
CA LEU A 26 -5.57 6.48 -5.58
C LEU A 26 -6.08 5.04 -5.34
N VAL A 27 -5.15 4.11 -5.14
CA VAL A 27 -5.53 2.72 -4.83
C VAL A 27 -6.14 2.61 -3.45
N LYS A 28 -5.57 3.29 -2.45
CA LYS A 28 -6.12 3.28 -1.09
C LYS A 28 -7.55 3.80 -1.07
N ASP A 29 -7.79 4.96 -1.66
CA ASP A 29 -9.11 5.61 -1.68
C ASP A 29 -10.13 4.71 -2.38
N ALA A 30 -9.81 4.16 -3.55
CA ALA A 30 -10.73 3.28 -4.28
C ALA A 30 -11.08 2.00 -3.50
N PHE A 31 -10.12 1.42 -2.76
CA PHE A 31 -10.40 0.23 -1.96
C PHE A 31 -11.20 0.56 -0.69
N GLU A 32 -10.91 1.68 -0.03
CA GLU A 32 -11.66 2.11 1.16
C GLU A 32 -13.06 2.62 0.83
N GLU A 33 -13.28 3.19 -0.36
CA GLU A 33 -14.61 3.55 -0.85
C GLU A 33 -15.50 2.31 -1.04
N VAL A 34 -14.94 1.22 -1.56
CA VAL A 34 -15.69 -0.03 -1.84
C VAL A 34 -15.84 -0.90 -0.60
N LEU A 35 -14.79 -1.07 0.21
CA LEU A 35 -14.79 -2.03 1.32
C LEU A 35 -15.14 -1.38 2.66
N GLY A 36 -14.84 -0.09 2.82
CA GLY A 36 -15.07 0.68 4.04
C GLY A 36 -13.84 1.47 4.50
N PRO A 37 -14.05 2.62 5.16
CA PRO A 37 -12.97 3.54 5.54
C PRO A 37 -11.99 2.92 6.53
N GLY A 38 -10.70 3.21 6.36
CA GLY A 38 -9.64 2.78 7.28
C GLY A 38 -9.26 1.30 7.22
N CYS A 39 -9.86 0.50 6.32
CA CYS A 39 -9.53 -0.92 6.21
C CYS A 39 -8.13 -1.15 5.62
N VAL A 40 -7.61 -0.20 4.83
CA VAL A 40 -6.30 -0.32 4.17
C VAL A 40 -5.22 0.29 5.05
N GLU A 41 -4.30 -0.56 5.51
CA GLU A 41 -3.14 -0.13 6.28
C GLU A 41 -2.08 0.51 5.39
N ARG A 42 -1.71 -0.20 4.31
CA ARG A 42 -0.56 0.16 3.48
C ARG A 42 -0.75 -0.28 2.05
N VAL A 43 -0.30 0.55 1.12
CA VAL A 43 -0.23 0.25 -0.29
C VAL A 43 1.23 0.37 -0.76
N ASP A 44 1.82 -0.76 -1.17
CA ASP A 44 3.18 -0.80 -1.69
C ASP A 44 3.13 -0.72 -3.22
N VAL A 45 3.62 0.39 -3.80
CA VAL A 45 3.73 0.58 -5.25
C VAL A 45 5.14 0.23 -5.70
N VAL A 46 5.24 -0.77 -6.57
CA VAL A 46 6.50 -1.33 -7.02
C VAL A 46 6.66 -1.14 -8.51
N SER A 47 7.55 -0.21 -8.88
CA SER A 47 7.91 0.03 -10.27
C SER A 47 8.67 -1.14 -10.90
N ARG A 48 8.30 -1.51 -12.12
CA ARG A 48 8.93 -2.52 -12.95
C ARG A 48 9.05 -2.05 -14.39
N GLU A 49 9.93 -2.69 -15.14
CA GLU A 49 10.08 -2.56 -16.57
C GLU A 49 9.88 -3.94 -17.20
N ALA A 50 9.10 -4.00 -18.28
CA ALA A 50 8.93 -5.22 -19.05
C ALA A 50 10.06 -5.39 -20.07
N LYS A 51 10.18 -6.59 -20.65
CA LYS A 51 11.23 -6.90 -21.64
C LYS A 51 11.21 -5.99 -22.87
N ASN A 52 10.06 -5.39 -23.18
CA ASN A 52 9.86 -4.46 -24.29
C ASN A 52 10.16 -3.00 -23.91
N GLY A 53 10.74 -2.73 -22.73
CA GLY A 53 10.99 -1.38 -22.22
C GLY A 53 9.75 -0.69 -21.64
N GLU A 54 8.58 -1.33 -21.68
CA GLU A 54 7.35 -0.74 -21.14
C GLU A 54 7.42 -0.72 -19.61
N SER A 55 7.36 0.48 -19.07
CA SER A 55 7.38 0.74 -17.65
C SER A 55 5.98 0.56 -17.06
N PHE A 56 5.85 -0.24 -16.00
CA PHE A 56 4.57 -0.48 -15.31
C PHE A 56 4.74 -0.52 -13.79
N ASN A 57 3.63 -0.43 -13.06
CA ASN A 57 3.60 -0.63 -11.61
C ASN A 57 2.94 -1.97 -11.27
N LYS A 58 3.46 -2.61 -10.22
CA LYS A 58 2.80 -3.71 -9.50
C LYS A 58 2.45 -3.18 -8.11
N ILE A 59 1.23 -3.40 -7.65
CA ILE A 59 0.75 -2.82 -6.40
C ILE A 59 0.34 -3.92 -5.44
N PHE A 60 0.70 -3.77 -4.17
CA PHE A 60 0.26 -4.64 -3.08
C PHE A 60 -0.55 -3.85 -2.07
N ILE A 61 -1.69 -4.40 -1.65
CA ILE A 61 -2.59 -3.79 -0.67
C ILE A 61 -2.60 -4.66 0.58
N HIS A 62 -2.27 -4.06 1.71
CA HIS A 62 -2.25 -4.68 3.03
C HIS A 62 -3.35 -4.05 3.90
N PHE A 63 -4.13 -4.90 4.58
CA PHE A 63 -5.28 -4.48 5.37
C PHE A 63 -4.93 -4.38 6.87
N ASN A 64 -5.50 -3.38 7.55
CA ASN A 64 -5.57 -3.35 9.01
C ASN A 64 -6.45 -4.51 9.50
N ALA A 65 -7.61 -4.63 8.88
CA ALA A 65 -8.54 -5.74 9.00
C ALA A 65 -9.49 -5.73 7.80
N TRP A 66 -9.86 -6.91 7.33
CA TRP A 66 -10.96 -7.05 6.37
C TRP A 66 -12.29 -6.66 7.05
N PRO A 67 -13.09 -5.78 6.43
CA PRO A 67 -14.39 -5.37 6.96
C PRO A 67 -15.35 -6.55 7.12
N ASN A 68 -16.16 -6.58 8.18
CA ASN A 68 -17.09 -7.68 8.47
C ASN A 68 -18.44 -7.59 7.73
N THR A 69 -18.47 -6.90 6.59
CA THR A 69 -19.64 -6.84 5.71
C THR A 69 -19.71 -8.08 4.83
N GLU A 70 -20.91 -8.52 4.44
CA GLU A 70 -21.11 -9.68 3.57
C GLU A 70 -20.30 -9.58 2.26
N GLU A 71 -20.33 -8.42 1.60
CA GLU A 71 -19.60 -8.18 0.35
C GLU A 71 -18.09 -8.30 0.53
N ALA A 72 -17.51 -7.61 1.52
CA ALA A 72 -16.07 -7.71 1.79
C ALA A 72 -15.64 -9.13 2.16
N GLN A 73 -16.43 -9.88 2.95
CA GLN A 73 -16.12 -11.28 3.27
C GLN A 73 -16.24 -12.19 2.04
N HIS A 74 -17.21 -11.94 1.15
CA HIS A 74 -17.31 -12.66 -0.12
C HIS A 74 -16.09 -12.41 -1.02
N ILE A 75 -15.65 -11.15 -1.14
CA ILE A 75 -14.45 -10.78 -1.90
C ILE A 75 -13.20 -11.41 -1.27
N ARG A 76 -13.07 -11.34 0.06
CA ARG A 76 -11.97 -11.92 0.83
C ARG A 76 -11.84 -13.42 0.57
N GLN A 77 -12.95 -14.15 0.64
CA GLN A 77 -12.99 -15.59 0.38
C GLN A 77 -12.58 -15.91 -1.06
N ASN A 78 -13.09 -15.18 -2.04
CA ASN A 78 -12.72 -15.37 -3.44
C ASN A 78 -11.22 -15.17 -3.68
N ILE A 79 -10.63 -14.12 -3.09
CA ILE A 79 -9.18 -13.89 -3.15
C ILE A 79 -8.41 -15.01 -2.44
N HIS A 80 -8.86 -15.45 -1.25
CA HIS A 80 -8.23 -16.53 -0.50
C HIS A 80 -8.13 -17.82 -1.33
N GLU A 81 -9.23 -18.17 -2.02
CA GLU A 81 -9.34 -19.31 -2.94
C GLU A 81 -8.52 -19.17 -4.23
N GLY A 82 -7.88 -18.00 -4.45
CA GLY A 82 -7.04 -17.74 -5.61
C GLY A 82 -7.81 -17.27 -6.85
N LYS A 83 -9.07 -16.89 -6.71
CA LYS A 83 -9.84 -16.28 -7.80
C LYS A 83 -9.30 -14.87 -8.10
N THR A 84 -9.53 -14.43 -9.34
CA THR A 84 -9.26 -13.05 -9.76
C THR A 84 -10.52 -12.21 -9.62
N ILE A 85 -10.43 -11.08 -8.94
CA ILE A 85 -11.53 -10.11 -8.83
C ILE A 85 -11.24 -8.88 -9.70
N LYS A 86 -12.32 -8.16 -10.02
CA LYS A 86 -12.31 -6.91 -10.78
C LYS A 86 -12.64 -5.76 -9.84
N MET A 87 -11.71 -4.83 -9.63
CA MET A 87 -11.98 -3.59 -8.90
C MET A 87 -12.18 -2.45 -9.90
N VAL A 88 -13.42 -1.98 -10.06
CA VAL A 88 -13.81 -0.92 -10.99
C VAL A 88 -13.72 0.42 -10.28
N TYR A 89 -12.69 1.21 -10.56
CA TYR A 89 -12.54 2.55 -9.98
C TYR A 89 -13.22 3.65 -10.82
N GLN A 90 -13.36 3.44 -12.13
CA GLN A 90 -14.05 4.37 -13.01
C GLN A 90 -14.48 3.63 -14.27
N PHE A 91 -15.76 3.28 -14.39
CA PHE A 91 -16.24 2.52 -15.55
C PHE A 91 -15.85 3.18 -16.89
N PRO A 92 -15.29 2.44 -17.87
CA PRO A 92 -15.12 0.98 -17.91
C PRO A 92 -13.80 0.46 -17.31
N TRP A 93 -12.97 1.34 -16.76
CA TRP A 93 -11.64 1.04 -16.23
C TRP A 93 -11.68 0.29 -14.90
N TYR A 94 -10.76 -0.67 -14.77
CA TYR A 94 -10.66 -1.53 -13.61
C TYR A 94 -9.24 -2.06 -13.42
N TRP A 95 -8.94 -2.50 -12.20
CA TRP A 95 -7.77 -3.32 -11.92
C TRP A 95 -8.15 -4.79 -11.75
N LYS A 96 -7.31 -5.68 -12.29
CA LYS A 96 -7.35 -7.09 -11.95
C LYS A 96 -6.62 -7.29 -10.63
N CYS A 97 -7.28 -7.95 -9.68
CA CYS A 97 -6.77 -8.15 -8.34
C CYS A 97 -6.72 -9.65 -8.03
N VAL A 98 -5.60 -10.09 -7.47
CA VAL A 98 -5.33 -11.49 -7.12
C VAL A 98 -4.73 -11.57 -5.71
N LYS A 99 -4.68 -12.77 -5.13
CA LYS A 99 -3.98 -13.00 -3.86
C LYS A 99 -2.50 -12.61 -3.98
N SER A 100 -1.99 -11.83 -3.02
CA SER A 100 -0.56 -11.61 -2.90
C SER A 100 0.10 -12.83 -2.26
N ASN A 101 1.16 -13.33 -2.90
CA ASN A 101 2.06 -14.34 -2.31
C ASN A 101 3.30 -13.69 -1.65
N VAL A 102 3.37 -12.36 -1.64
CA VAL A 102 4.46 -11.62 -1.01
C VAL A 102 4.06 -11.33 0.43
N PRO A 103 4.82 -11.80 1.43
CA PRO A 103 4.54 -11.46 2.82
C PRO A 103 4.68 -9.95 3.01
N LYS A 104 3.81 -9.38 3.85
CA LYS A 104 3.89 -7.98 4.24
C LYS A 104 5.28 -7.70 4.78
N ARG A 105 6.04 -6.85 4.08
CA ARG A 105 7.38 -6.45 4.54
C ARG A 105 7.23 -5.79 5.91
N ARG A 106 7.80 -6.42 6.95
CA ARG A 106 8.03 -5.76 8.23
C ARG A 106 9.14 -4.75 8.01
N TRP A 107 8.87 -3.49 8.31
CA TRP A 107 9.89 -2.48 8.23
C TRP A 107 10.87 -2.70 9.40
N ASN A 108 12.10 -3.10 9.08
CA ASN A 108 13.16 -3.38 10.05
C ASN A 108 14.09 -2.17 10.28
N GLY A 109 13.74 -0.99 9.75
CA GLY A 109 14.50 0.23 10.01
C GLY A 109 14.38 0.69 11.46
N ARG A 110 15.32 1.52 11.92
CA ARG A 110 15.16 2.25 13.19
C ARG A 110 14.02 3.24 13.02
N ARG A 111 12.92 3.09 13.79
CA ARG A 111 11.77 4.02 13.78
C ARG A 111 12.29 5.45 13.72
N PRO A 112 11.86 6.29 12.76
CA PRO A 112 12.17 7.69 12.85
C PRO A 112 11.66 8.17 14.20
N PHE A 113 12.53 8.80 14.98
CA PHE A 113 12.17 9.42 16.23
C PHE A 113 12.29 10.93 16.05
N MET A 114 11.37 11.66 16.66
CA MET A 114 11.50 13.11 16.79
C MET A 114 12.24 13.36 18.10
N GLU A 115 13.35 14.07 18.01
CA GLU A 115 14.10 14.59 19.15
C GLU A 115 13.95 16.11 19.15
N VAL A 116 13.67 16.68 20.32
CA VAL A 116 13.64 18.14 20.48
C VAL A 116 15.08 18.62 20.50
N MET A 117 15.47 19.39 19.49
CA MET A 117 16.79 20.02 19.43
C MET A 117 16.90 21.11 20.50
N GLY A 118 18.00 21.13 21.24
CA GLY A 118 18.27 22.19 22.23
C GLY A 118 18.42 23.56 21.55
N GLU A 119 18.12 24.63 22.29
CA GLU A 119 18.18 26.00 21.76
C GLU A 119 19.61 26.38 21.29
N GLU A 120 20.65 25.89 21.98
CA GLU A 120 22.05 26.13 21.64
C GLU A 120 22.45 25.42 20.33
N ASP A 121 22.07 24.15 20.16
CA ASP A 121 22.31 23.38 18.93
C ASP A 121 21.57 24.00 17.73
N ALA A 122 20.35 24.50 17.97
CA ALA A 122 19.57 25.20 16.95
C ALA A 122 20.23 26.53 16.53
N GLN A 123 20.78 27.29 17.50
CA GLN A 123 21.54 28.52 17.21
C GLN A 123 22.82 28.22 16.43
N MET A 124 23.56 27.16 16.79
CA MET A 124 24.79 26.76 16.10
C MET A 124 24.55 26.45 14.61
N LEU A 125 23.49 25.70 14.27
CA LEU A 125 23.15 25.40 12.88
C LEU A 125 22.72 26.63 12.07
N LEU A 126 22.06 27.60 12.71
CA LEU A 126 21.66 28.86 12.08
C LEU A 126 22.88 29.76 11.76
N GLU A 127 23.95 29.64 12.53
CA GLU A 127 25.21 30.37 12.31
C GLU A 127 26.07 29.70 11.24
N GLU A 128 26.15 28.37 11.22
CA GLU A 128 26.89 27.60 10.19
C GLU A 128 26.30 27.80 8.78
N GLY A 129 24.99 27.99 8.67
CA GLY A 129 24.31 28.27 7.39
C GLY A 129 24.60 29.66 6.79
N ARG A 130 25.24 30.57 7.53
CA ARG A 130 25.57 31.93 7.06
C ARG A 130 26.99 32.04 6.46
N GLY A 131 27.80 31.00 6.55
CA GLY A 131 29.24 31.03 6.21
C GLY A 131 29.61 30.70 4.75
N SER A 132 28.68 30.32 3.87
CA SER A 132 28.99 29.83 2.52
C SER A 132 28.68 30.82 1.38
N GLY A 133 28.68 32.12 1.69
CA GLY A 133 28.46 33.19 0.73
C GLY A 133 29.64 34.16 0.61
N GLN A 134 30.84 33.69 0.27
CA GLN A 134 31.90 34.48 -0.38
C GLN A 134 32.72 33.59 -1.32
#